data_AF-A0A3D2XCU1-F1
#
_entry.id   AF-A0A3D2XCU1-F1
#
_cell.length_a   1.000
_cell.length_b   1.000
_cell.length_c   1.000
_cell.angle_alpha   90.00
_cell.angle_beta   90.00
_cell.angle_gamma   90.00
#
_symmetry.space_group_name_H-M   'P 1'
#
loop_
_entity.id
_entity.type
_entity.pdbx_description
1 polymer ?
#
loop_
_entity_poly.entity_id
_entity_poly.type
_entity_poly.pdbx_seq_one_letter_code
_entity_poly.pdbx_strand_id
1 'polypeptide(L)' 'VSTAECIAIEDSDSGMKAAKNAGMTVVGFTNGNANIHFEFADFQIEHFNDFDIEVIN' A
#
# COMPACT_ATOMS: atom_id res chain seq x y z
N VAL A 1 -2.05 -16.37 10.78
CA VAL A 1 -1.80 -15.02 10.28
C VAL A 1 -3.11 -14.26 10.34
N SER A 2 -3.16 -13.21 11.14
CA SER A 2 -4.28 -12.25 11.17
C SER A 2 -4.16 -11.30 9.96
N THR A 3 -5.26 -10.76 9.46
CA THR A 3 -5.20 -9.74 8.39
C THR A 3 -4.42 -8.49 8.81
N ALA A 4 -4.40 -8.17 10.11
CA ALA A 4 -3.58 -7.10 10.67
C ALA A 4 -2.07 -7.34 10.60
N GLU A 5 -1.64 -8.58 10.33
CA GLU A 5 -0.24 -8.95 10.11
C GLU A 5 0.09 -9.00 8.60
N CYS A 6 -0.86 -8.66 7.73
CA CYS A 6 -0.67 -8.65 6.29
C CYS A 6 -0.56 -7.22 5.75
N ILE A 7 0.27 -7.08 4.72
CA ILE A 7 0.40 -5.84 3.94
C ILE A 7 -0.18 -6.10 2.54
N ALA A 8 -0.97 -5.16 2.03
CA ALA A 8 -1.42 -5.13 0.65
C ALA A 8 -0.68 -4.04 -0.12
N ILE A 9 0.01 -4.42 -1.20
CA ILE A 9 0.59 -3.47 -2.16
C ILE A 9 -0.38 -3.38 -3.34
N GLU A 10 -0.96 -2.21 -3.55
CA GLU A 10 -2.11 -2.00 -4.45
C GLU A 10 -1.93 -0.75 -5.31
N ASP A 11 -2.46 -0.78 -6.54
CA ASP A 11 -2.39 0.32 -7.51
C ASP A 11 -3.77 0.94 -7.83
N SER A 12 -4.82 0.54 -7.09
CA SER A 12 -6.20 0.99 -7.31
C SER A 12 -6.95 1.35 -6.03
N ASP A 13 -7.78 2.40 -6.07
CA ASP A 13 -8.63 2.83 -4.94
C ASP A 13 -9.57 1.73 -4.43
N SER A 14 -10.11 0.91 -5.34
CA SER A 14 -10.97 -0.22 -4.97
C SER A 14 -10.22 -1.30 -4.21
N GLY A 15 -8.99 -1.64 -4.63
CA GLY A 15 -8.15 -2.65 -3.96
C GLY A 15 -7.73 -2.15 -2.58
N MET A 16 -7.28 -0.90 -2.49
CA MET A 16 -6.90 -0.27 -1.22
C MET A 16 -8.08 -0.20 -0.23
N LYS A 17 -9.28 0.20 -0.68
CA LYS A 17 -10.48 0.18 0.17
C LYS A 17 -10.81 -1.22 0.68
N ALA A 18 -10.67 -2.24 -0.16
CA ALA A 18 -10.91 -3.63 0.24
C ALA A 18 -9.90 -4.07 1.31
N ALA A 19 -8.62 -3.79 1.11
CA ALA A 19 -7.55 -4.12 2.07
C ALA A 19 -7.73 -3.38 3.40
N LYS A 20 -8.06 -2.08 3.37
CA LYS A 20 -8.41 -1.30 4.57
C LYS A 20 -9.57 -1.91 5.34
N ASN A 21 -10.65 -2.28 4.64
CA ASN A 21 -11.81 -2.92 5.26
C ASN A 21 -11.50 -4.28 5.86
N ALA A 22 -10.51 -5.00 5.32
CA ALA A 22 -10.00 -6.25 5.88
C ALA A 22 -9.07 -6.05 7.09
N GLY A 23 -8.67 -4.80 7.40
CA GLY A 23 -7.78 -4.45 8.51
C GLY A 23 -6.29 -4.62 8.19
N MET A 24 -5.91 -4.57 6.91
CA MET A 24 -4.52 -4.67 6.47
C MET A 24 -3.84 -3.29 6.42
N THR A 25 -2.51 -3.27 6.53
CA THR A 25 -1.70 -2.10 6.13
C THR A 25 -1.67 -2.01 4.61
N VAL A 26 -1.84 -0.80 4.07
CA VAL A 26 -1.92 -0.58 2.61
C VAL A 26 -0.76 0.25 2.11
N VAL A 27 -0.03 -0.27 1.12
CA VAL A 27 1.03 0.42 0.41
C VAL A 27 0.54 0.71 -1.01
N GLY A 28 0.42 1.99 -1.37
CA GLY A 28 0.06 2.42 -2.72
C GLY A 28 1.25 2.32 -3.67
N PHE A 29 1.08 1.63 -4.80
CA PHE A 29 2.09 1.49 -5.84
C PHE A 29 1.72 2.34 -7.06
N THR A 30 2.55 3.34 -7.38
CA THR A 30 2.27 4.27 -8.48
C THR A 30 2.95 3.91 -9.80
N ASN A 31 3.75 2.84 -9.81
CA ASN A 31 4.47 2.38 -11.00
C ASN A 31 5.31 3.48 -11.68
N GLY A 32 6.07 4.23 -10.88
CA GLY A 32 6.94 5.33 -11.33
C GLY A 32 6.22 6.65 -11.60
N ASN A 33 4.93 6.78 -11.28
CA ASN A 33 4.19 8.02 -11.46
C ASN A 33 4.06 8.79 -10.13
N ALA A 34 4.99 9.71 -9.89
CA ALA A 34 5.01 10.57 -8.71
C ALA A 34 3.79 11.52 -8.59
N ASN A 35 2.98 11.69 -9.64
CA ASN A 35 1.79 12.55 -9.61
C ASN A 35 0.53 11.82 -9.15
N ILE A 36 0.58 10.50 -8.99
CA ILE A 36 -0.52 9.74 -8.41
C ILE A 36 -0.43 9.87 -6.90
N HIS A 37 -1.56 10.21 -6.29
CA HIS A 37 -1.74 10.22 -4.85
C HIS A 37 -2.94 9.38 -4.49
N PHE A 38 -2.74 8.44 -3.57
CA PHE A 38 -3.78 7.54 -3.12
C PHE A 38 -4.28 7.97 -1.74
N GLU A 39 -5.57 8.31 -1.64
CA GLU A 39 -6.20 8.71 -0.38
C GLU A 39 -6.19 7.57 0.66
N PHE A 40 -6.27 6.32 0.20
CA PHE A 40 -6.44 5.14 1.05
C PHE A 40 -5.13 4.41 1.39
N ALA A 41 -3.98 4.91 0.92
CA ALA A 41 -2.69 4.30 1.20
C ALA A 41 -2.11 4.81 2.54
N ASP A 42 -1.54 3.91 3.34
CA ASP A 42 -0.75 4.27 4.53
C ASP A 42 0.64 4.76 4.14
N PHE A 43 1.22 4.13 3.12
CA PHE A 43 2.51 4.46 2.53
C PHE A 43 2.41 4.46 1.02
N GLN A 44 3.28 5.17 0.32
CA GLN A 44 3.33 5.19 -1.13
C GLN A 44 4.73 4.87 -1.62
N ILE A 45 4.81 4.05 -2.67
CA ILE A 45 6.06 3.69 -3.35
C ILE A 45 5.90 3.88 -4.86
N GLU A 46 6.96 4.33 -5.50
CA GLU A 46 6.98 4.50 -6.96
C GLU A 46 7.49 3.22 -7.64
N HIS A 47 8.52 2.61 -7.06
CA HIS A 47 9.08 1.33 -7.50
C HIS A 47 9.15 0.34 -6.33
N PHE A 48 9.05 -0.97 -6.63
CA PHE A 48 9.21 -2.00 -5.61
C PHE A 48 10.58 -1.98 -4.92
N ASN A 49 11.61 -1.48 -5.60
CA ASN A 49 12.95 -1.35 -5.04
C ASN A 49 13.07 -0.20 -4.02
N ASP A 50 12.07 0.69 -3.94
CA ASP A 50 12.04 1.79 -2.98
C ASP A 50 11.48 1.35 -1.62
N PHE A 51 11.04 0.09 -1.52
CA PHE A 51 10.32 -0.45 -0.38
C PHE A 51 11.17 -1.48 0.35
N ASP A 52 11.60 -1.14 1.56
CA ASP A 52 12.11 -2.11 2.52
C ASP A 52 11.05 -2.32 3.61
N ILE A 53 10.86 -3.58 4.05
CA ILE A 53 9.83 -3.89 5.06
C ILE A 53 10.15 -3.25 6.41
N GLU A 54 11.42 -2.92 6.65
CA GLU A 54 11.87 -2.16 7.81
C GLU A 54 11.32 -0.73 7.86
N VAL A 55 10.75 -0.22 6.76
CA VAL A 55 10.08 1.10 6.71
C VAL A 55 8.71 1.06 7.41
N ILE A 56 8.09 -0.11 7.53
CA ILE A 56 6.82 -0.33 8.22
C ILE A 56 7.14 -0.81 9.64
N ASN A 57 7.57 0.10 10.52
CA ASN A 57 7.72 -0.15 11.96
C ASN A 57 6.42 0.16 12.71
#